data_AF-A0A2Z4GEF7-F1
#
_entry.id   AF-A0A2Z4GEF7-F1
#
_cell.length_a   1.000
_cell.length_b   1.000
_cell.length_c   1.000
_cell.angle_alpha   90.00
_cell.angle_beta   90.00
_cell.angle_gamma   90.00
#
_symmetry.space_group_name_H-M   'P 1'
#
loop_
_entity.id
_entity.type
_entity.pdbx_description
1 polymer ?
#
loop_
_entity_poly.entity_id
_entity_poly.type
_entity_poly.pdbx_seq_one_letter_code
_entity_poly.pdbx_strand_id
1 'polypeptide(L)'
;MKTKLFTLLLLGAFTLTLSGCKKKAGPLSCAADTLRYSEDITSFIANQTKGNCEAVKGSIDKLYRSCTTLAVTDKADYEEFQNEFNCNDYN
;
A
#
# COMPACT_ATOMS: atom_id res chain seq x y z
N MET A 1 13.60 4.89 15.39
CA MET A 1 12.61 5.48 14.46
C MET A 1 12.17 4.51 13.35
N LYS A 2 13.09 3.76 12.70
CA LYS A 2 12.79 2.74 11.66
C LYS A 2 11.69 1.72 12.02
N THR A 3 11.62 1.28 13.29
CA THR A 3 10.63 0.30 13.76
C THR A 3 9.20 0.84 13.78
N LYS A 4 9.00 2.14 14.04
CA LYS A 4 7.66 2.74 14.10
C LYS A 4 7.01 2.86 12.71
N LEU A 5 7.81 3.17 11.69
CA LEU A 5 7.37 3.21 10.29
C LEU A 5 6.96 1.82 9.78
N PHE A 6 7.73 0.79 10.17
CA PHE A 6 7.43 -0.61 9.85
C PHE A 6 6.09 -1.07 10.44
N THR A 7 5.80 -0.68 11.68
CA THR A 7 4.53 -1.02 12.34
C THR A 7 3.34 -0.28 11.70
N LEU A 8 3.53 0.98 11.28
CA LEU A 8 2.50 1.77 10.59
C LEU A 8 2.20 1.21 9.18
N LEU A 9 3.22 0.81 8.42
CA LEU A 9 3.04 0.18 7.11
C LEU A 9 2.32 -1.17 7.19
N LEU A 10 2.67 -2.00 8.18
CA LEU A 10 2.00 -3.28 8.41
C LEU A 10 0.54 -3.11 8.87
N LEU A 11 0.26 -2.11 9.71
CA LEU A 11 -1.12 -1.84 10.14
C LEU A 11 -1.99 -1.27 9.01
N GLY A 12 -1.45 -0.32 8.22
CA GLY A 12 -2.16 0.27 7.08
C GLY A 12 -2.49 -0.76 5.99
N ALA A 13 -1.56 -1.67 5.71
CA ALA A 13 -1.78 -2.81 4.82
C ALA A 13 -2.94 -3.71 5.29
N PHE A 14 -3.04 -3.94 6.61
CA PHE A 14 -4.02 -4.85 7.18
C PHE A 14 -5.44 -4.23 7.23
N THR A 15 -5.55 -2.93 7.47
CA THR A 15 -6.85 -2.24 7.50
C THR A 15 -7.42 -2.00 6.11
N LEU A 16 -6.57 -1.67 5.12
CA LEU A 16 -7.00 -1.43 3.73
C LEU A 16 -7.48 -2.71 3.03
N THR A 17 -6.84 -3.86 3.28
CA THR A 17 -7.18 -5.14 2.63
C THR A 17 -8.48 -5.77 3.14
N LEU A 18 -8.81 -5.60 4.42
CA LEU A 18 -10.01 -6.22 5.04
C LEU A 18 -11.27 -5.35 4.97
N SER A 19 -11.12 -4.01 4.93
CA SER A 19 -12.26 -3.07 4.94
C SER A 19 -12.78 -2.76 3.54
N GLY A 20 -11.87 -2.60 2.57
CA GLY A 20 -12.19 -2.22 1.19
C GLY A 20 -12.83 -3.34 0.36
N CYS A 21 -12.49 -4.61 0.64
CA CYS A 21 -13.03 -5.76 -0.12
C CYS A 21 -14.53 -6.03 0.10
N LYS A 22 -15.18 -5.39 1.10
CA LYS A 22 -16.61 -5.65 1.39
C LYS A 22 -17.58 -4.66 0.74
N LYS A 23 -17.11 -3.56 0.16
CA LYS A 23 -18.01 -2.53 -0.41
C LYS A 23 -17.64 -2.20 -1.86
N LYS A 24 -18.41 -2.83 -2.77
CA LYS A 24 -18.77 -2.39 -4.13
C LYS A 24 -17.88 -2.71 -5.33
N ALA A 25 -16.67 -3.20 -5.17
CA ALA A 25 -15.97 -3.90 -6.26
C ALA A 25 -15.79 -5.36 -5.81
N GLY A 26 -16.29 -6.32 -6.58
CA GLY A 26 -16.19 -7.73 -6.18
C GLY A 26 -14.74 -8.10 -5.85
N PRO A 27 -14.50 -9.01 -4.89
CA PRO A 27 -13.16 -9.37 -4.38
C PRO A 27 -12.12 -9.79 -5.43
N LEU A 28 -12.52 -9.95 -6.69
CA LEU A 28 -11.68 -10.31 -7.84
C LEU A 28 -10.98 -9.12 -8.51
N SER A 29 -11.53 -7.90 -8.49
CA SER A 29 -10.96 -6.78 -9.28
C SER A 29 -9.64 -6.27 -8.74
N CYS A 30 -9.39 -6.44 -7.43
CA CYS A 30 -8.15 -6.00 -6.81
C CYS A 30 -7.34 -7.10 -6.12
N ALA A 31 -7.75 -8.37 -6.28
CA ALA A 31 -6.97 -9.52 -5.80
C ALA A 31 -5.56 -9.54 -6.42
N ALA A 32 -5.45 -9.27 -7.73
CA ALA A 32 -4.17 -9.24 -8.43
C ALA A 32 -3.25 -8.13 -7.91
N ASP A 33 -3.79 -6.92 -7.70
CA ASP A 33 -3.02 -5.81 -7.16
C ASP A 33 -2.68 -6.00 -5.68
N THR A 34 -3.53 -6.70 -4.92
CA THR A 34 -3.25 -7.07 -3.52
C THR A 34 -2.07 -8.05 -3.44
N LEU A 35 -2.06 -9.07 -4.32
CA LEU A 35 -0.93 -10.01 -4.41
C LEU A 35 0.35 -9.28 -4.80
N ARG A 36 0.28 -8.40 -5.80
CA ARG A 36 1.43 -7.61 -6.25
C ARG A 36 1.99 -6.72 -5.14
N TYR A 37 1.12 -6.03 -4.42
CA TYR A 37 1.51 -5.25 -3.24
C TYR A 37 2.22 -6.10 -2.18
N SER A 38 1.71 -7.30 -1.91
CA SER A 38 2.34 -8.24 -0.97
C SER A 38 3.74 -8.67 -1.42
N GLU A 39 3.94 -8.95 -2.72
CA GLU A 39 5.25 -9.29 -3.29
C GLU A 39 6.23 -8.12 -3.20
N ASP A 40 5.79 -6.91 -3.56
CA ASP A 40 6.61 -5.71 -3.55
C ASP A 40 7.03 -5.35 -2.12
N ILE A 41 6.11 -5.46 -1.14
CA ILE A 41 6.42 -5.27 0.28
C ILE A 41 7.42 -6.32 0.75
N THR A 42 7.23 -7.58 0.41
CA THR A 42 8.15 -8.65 0.84
C THR A 42 9.55 -8.39 0.30
N SER A 43 9.65 -7.95 -0.96
CA SER A 43 10.91 -7.59 -1.61
C SER A 43 11.58 -6.38 -0.96
N PHE A 44 10.80 -5.37 -0.58
CA PHE A 44 11.29 -4.19 0.12
C PHE A 44 11.75 -4.50 1.54
N ILE A 45 11.01 -5.33 2.29
CA ILE A 45 11.40 -5.79 3.62
C ILE A 45 12.71 -6.58 3.56
N ALA A 46 12.85 -7.45 2.55
CA ALA A 46 14.06 -8.24 2.34
C ALA A 46 15.26 -7.38 1.91
N ASN A 47 15.02 -6.33 1.12
CA ASN A 47 16.06 -5.42 0.64
C ASN A 47 15.53 -3.99 0.48
N GLN A 48 15.87 -3.11 1.42
CA GLN A 48 15.36 -1.74 1.50
C GLN A 48 16.09 -0.79 0.55
N THR A 49 15.93 -1.03 -0.75
CA THR A 49 16.46 -0.14 -1.80
C THR A 49 15.44 0.89 -2.23
N LYS A 50 15.92 1.99 -2.84
CA LYS A 50 15.04 2.97 -3.49
C LYS A 50 14.10 2.35 -4.50
N GLY A 51 14.61 1.46 -5.36
CA GLY A 51 13.80 0.78 -6.38
C GLY A 51 12.69 -0.09 -5.78
N ASN A 52 12.99 -0.82 -4.71
CA ASN A 52 11.97 -1.62 -4.02
C ASN A 52 10.94 -0.76 -3.28
N CYS A 53 11.35 0.38 -2.72
CA CYS A 53 10.41 1.35 -2.14
C CYS A 53 9.47 1.91 -3.21
N GLU A 54 10.00 2.30 -4.36
CA GLU A 54 9.20 2.84 -5.47
C GLU A 54 8.21 1.79 -6.02
N ALA A 55 8.59 0.51 -6.02
CA ALA A 55 7.70 -0.60 -6.37
C ALA A 55 6.51 -0.70 -5.40
N VAL A 56 6.76 -0.65 -4.08
CA VAL A 56 5.71 -0.63 -3.05
C VAL A 56 4.78 0.57 -3.22
N LYS A 57 5.35 1.76 -3.43
CA LYS A 57 4.57 2.99 -3.63
C LYS A 57 3.67 2.89 -4.87
N GLY A 58 4.19 2.29 -5.95
CA GLY A 58 3.45 2.03 -7.17
C GLY A 58 2.33 0.98 -7.03
N SER A 59 2.55 -0.10 -6.27
CA SER A 59 1.50 -1.09 -6.02
C SER A 59 0.41 -0.57 -5.11
N ILE A 60 0.70 0.33 -4.16
CA ILE A 60 -0.34 1.02 -3.37
C ILE A 60 -1.19 1.94 -4.25
N ASP A 61 -0.62 2.72 -5.18
CA ASP A 61 -1.42 3.54 -6.12
C ASP A 61 -2.36 2.67 -6.98
N LYS A 62 -1.86 1.53 -7.48
CA LYS A 62 -2.67 0.58 -8.23
C LYS A 62 -3.77 -0.04 -7.36
N LEU A 63 -3.42 -0.51 -6.17
CA LEU A 63 -4.36 -1.09 -5.23
C LEU A 63 -5.46 -0.11 -4.86
N TYR A 64 -5.11 1.16 -4.60
CA TYR A 64 -6.05 2.23 -4.36
C TYR A 64 -7.00 2.40 -5.56
N ARG A 65 -6.48 2.55 -6.78
CA ARG A 65 -7.32 2.69 -7.99
C ARG A 65 -8.22 1.49 -8.25
N SER A 66 -7.76 0.28 -7.95
CA SER A 66 -8.45 -0.98 -8.28
C SER A 66 -9.43 -1.45 -7.20
N CYS A 67 -9.15 -1.20 -5.91
CA CYS A 67 -10.00 -1.59 -4.79
C CYS A 67 -10.92 -0.45 -4.31
N THR A 68 -10.48 0.81 -4.39
CA THR A 68 -11.22 1.93 -3.80
C THR A 68 -12.07 2.60 -4.86
N THR A 69 -13.30 2.13 -5.02
CA THR A 69 -14.34 2.95 -5.65
C THR A 69 -14.70 4.12 -4.71
N LEU A 70 -13.76 5.07 -4.58
CA LEU A 70 -13.83 6.41 -3.99
C LEU A 70 -14.71 6.54 -2.74
N ALA A 71 -14.35 5.85 -1.65
CA ALA A 71 -14.75 6.31 -0.32
C ALA A 71 -13.82 7.47 0.09
N VAL A 72 -14.41 8.58 0.57
CA VAL A 72 -13.66 9.80 0.95
C VAL A 72 -12.60 9.51 2.03
N THR A 73 -12.86 8.53 2.90
CA THR A 73 -11.92 8.10 3.94
C THR A 73 -10.67 7.45 3.34
N ASP A 74 -10.83 6.53 2.39
CA ASP A 74 -9.70 5.85 1.75
C ASP A 74 -8.81 6.83 0.97
N LYS A 75 -9.39 7.93 0.47
CA LYS A 75 -8.66 9.00 -0.22
C LYS A 75 -7.72 9.76 0.72
N ALA A 76 -8.19 10.12 1.92
CA ALA A 76 -7.37 10.86 2.88
C ALA A 76 -6.17 10.04 3.33
N ASP A 77 -6.39 8.77 3.67
CA ASP A 77 -5.33 7.84 4.08
C ASP A 77 -4.31 7.60 2.94
N TYR A 78 -4.79 7.54 1.69
CA TYR A 78 -3.92 7.43 0.52
C TYR A 78 -3.07 8.69 0.29
N GLU A 79 -3.66 9.88 0.41
CA GLU A 79 -2.93 11.15 0.26
C GLU A 79 -1.90 11.34 1.38
N GLU A 80 -2.23 10.98 2.63
CA GLU A 80 -1.30 10.95 3.75
C GLU A 80 -0.13 10.00 3.47
N PHE A 81 -0.41 8.76 3.03
CA PHE A 81 0.62 7.81 2.62
C PHE A 81 1.53 8.38 1.52
N GLN A 82 0.98 9.00 0.48
CA GLN A 82 1.78 9.56 -0.63
C GLN A 82 2.73 10.66 -0.18
N ASN A 83 2.31 11.47 0.80
CA ASN A 83 3.09 12.57 1.36
C ASN A 83 4.16 12.08 2.36
N GLU A 84 3.86 11.09 3.18
CA GLU A 84 4.78 10.58 4.20
C GLU A 84 5.76 9.52 3.67
N PHE A 85 5.36 8.73 2.67
CA PHE A 85 6.18 7.65 2.14
C PHE A 85 7.18 8.17 1.09
N ASN A 86 8.33 8.64 1.56
CA ASN A 86 9.42 9.18 0.75
C ASN A 86 10.49 8.13 0.43
N CYS A 87 10.59 7.71 -0.82
CA CYS A 87 11.59 6.71 -1.23
C CYS A 87 13.02 7.23 -1.36
N ASN A 88 13.25 8.54 -1.21
CA ASN A 88 14.61 9.11 -1.22
C ASN A 88 15.40 8.78 0.06
N ASP A 89 14.75 8.24 1.09
CA ASP A 89 15.41 7.83 2.33
C ASP A 89 16.11 6.46 2.21
N TYR A 90 16.00 5.80 1.05
CA TYR A 90 16.57 4.48 0.75
C TYR A 90 17.62 4.60 -0.35
N ASN A 91 18.68 3.78 -0.25
CA ASN A 91 19.79 3.75 -1.22
C ASN A 91 19.50 2.84 -2.42
#